data_AF-Q5DE54-F1
#
_entry.id   AF-Q5DE54-F1
#
_cell.length_a   1.000
_cell.length_b   1.000
_cell.length_c   1.000
_cell.angle_alpha   90.00
_cell.angle_beta   90.00
_cell.angle_gamma   90.00
#
_symmetry.space_group_name_H-M   'P 1'
#
loop_
_entity.id
_entity.type
_entity.pdbx_description
1 polymer ?
#
loop_
_entity_poly.entity_id
_entity_poly.type
_entity_poly.pdbx_seq_one_letter_code
_entity_poly.pdbx_strand_id
1 'polypeptide(L)'
;MMNVGLQNLAGLPCLSSLKNLELSNNLISGGLDALLKCPNIEQLNLSSNKIESMDVLMPLAKLSELKSLDLGNCPVTATENYRKKAFAMIPSLKYLDGLDENNEEEVFWG
;
A
#
# COMPACT_ATOMS: atom_id res chain seq x y z
N MET A 1 -7.32 15.72 -9.87
CA MET A 1 -6.62 14.47 -10.21
C MET A 1 -7.65 13.40 -10.56
N MET A 2 -7.40 12.58 -11.59
CA MET A 2 -8.39 11.76 -12.27
C MET A 2 -8.83 10.56 -11.42
N ASN A 3 -10.06 10.60 -10.90
CA ASN A 3 -10.77 9.42 -10.43
C ASN A 3 -11.15 8.59 -11.66
N VAL A 4 -10.36 7.56 -11.96
CA VAL A 4 -10.66 6.64 -13.07
C VAL A 4 -11.63 5.52 -12.65
N GLY A 5 -12.12 5.55 -11.40
CA GLY A 5 -13.02 4.55 -10.86
C GLY A 5 -12.41 3.15 -10.79
N LEU A 6 -11.08 3.05 -10.68
CA LEU A 6 -10.40 1.75 -10.70
C LEU A 6 -10.84 0.95 -9.47
N GLN A 7 -11.45 -0.21 -9.72
CA GLN A 7 -11.88 -1.14 -8.66
C GLN A 7 -10.96 -2.36 -8.57
N ASN A 8 -10.28 -2.70 -9.67
CA ASN A 8 -9.47 -3.89 -9.80
C ASN A 8 -8.14 -3.57 -10.47
N LEU A 9 -7.08 -4.22 -10.00
CA LEU A 9 -5.70 -4.13 -10.50
C LEU A 9 -5.40 -5.20 -11.58
N ALA A 10 -6.38 -6.02 -11.94
CA ALA A 10 -6.27 -7.01 -13.00
C ALA A 10 -5.85 -6.36 -14.32
N GLY A 11 -4.86 -6.97 -14.99
CA GLY A 11 -4.35 -6.48 -16.27
C GLY A 11 -3.25 -5.41 -16.15
N LEU A 12 -2.83 -5.02 -14.94
CA LEU A 12 -1.61 -4.23 -14.77
C LEU A 12 -0.42 -4.98 -15.41
N PRO A 13 0.25 -4.39 -16.42
CA PRO A 13 1.44 -4.99 -17.01
C PRO A 13 2.56 -5.03 -15.98
N CYS A 14 3.45 -6.03 -16.10
CA CYS A 14 4.67 -6.06 -15.29
C CYS A 14 5.54 -4.86 -15.66
N LEU A 15 5.66 -3.90 -14.73
CA LEU A 15 6.53 -2.75 -14.87
C LEU A 15 7.74 -2.98 -13.98
N SER A 16 8.69 -3.79 -14.45
CA SER A 16 9.87 -4.21 -13.68
C SER A 16 10.74 -3.05 -13.19
N SER A 17 10.63 -1.85 -13.76
CA SER A 17 11.35 -0.65 -13.31
C SER A 17 10.52 0.24 -12.40
N LEU A 18 9.25 -0.09 -12.15
CA LEU A 18 8.35 0.73 -11.34
C LEU A 18 8.69 0.57 -9.86
N LYS A 19 9.13 1.67 -9.26
CA LYS A 19 9.40 1.77 -7.82
C LYS A 19 8.28 2.47 -7.06
N ASN A 20 7.55 3.36 -7.72
CA ASN A 20 6.52 4.19 -7.10
C ASN A 20 5.21 3.96 -7.85
N LEU A 21 4.16 3.56 -7.14
CA LEU A 21 2.84 3.32 -7.71
C LEU A 21 1.79 4.15 -6.96
N GLU A 22 1.20 5.08 -7.69
CA GLU A 22 0.14 5.98 -7.22
C GLU A 22 -1.23 5.44 -7.63
N LEU A 23 -2.03 5.02 -6.65
CA LEU A 23 -3.37 4.47 -6.82
C LEU A 23 -4.41 5.15 -5.92
N SER A 24 -4.07 6.29 -5.31
CA SER A 24 -4.99 7.01 -4.45
C SER A 24 -6.25 7.47 -5.18
N ASN A 25 -7.31 7.74 -4.41
CA ASN A 25 -8.56 8.29 -4.92
C ASN A 25 -9.24 7.39 -5.97
N ASN A 26 -9.22 6.09 -5.72
CA ASN A 26 -9.90 5.06 -6.52
C ASN A 26 -10.94 4.31 -5.66
N LEU A 27 -11.43 3.17 -6.17
CA LEU A 27 -12.44 2.35 -5.52
C LEU A 27 -11.91 0.93 -5.22
N ILE A 28 -10.60 0.81 -5.01
CA ILE A 28 -9.94 -0.48 -4.77
C ILE A 28 -10.36 -1.01 -3.39
N SER A 29 -10.87 -2.23 -3.34
CA SER A 29 -11.21 -2.93 -2.09
C SER A 29 -10.49 -4.27 -1.93
N GLY A 30 -9.74 -4.71 -2.96
CA GLY A 30 -9.09 -6.02 -3.01
C GLY A 30 -8.20 -6.21 -4.25
N GLY A 31 -7.82 -7.46 -4.52
CA GLY A 31 -7.04 -7.81 -5.72
C GLY A 31 -5.58 -7.35 -5.71
N LEU A 32 -5.01 -7.12 -4.52
CA LEU A 32 -3.62 -6.66 -4.37
C LEU A 32 -2.58 -7.71 -4.79
N ASP A 33 -2.98 -8.97 -4.98
CA ASP A 33 -2.13 -10.02 -5.55
C ASP A 33 -1.67 -9.71 -6.99
N ALA A 34 -2.41 -8.87 -7.72
CA ALA A 34 -1.97 -8.38 -9.03
C ALA A 34 -0.64 -7.62 -8.97
N LEU A 35 -0.33 -6.97 -7.83
CA LEU A 35 0.90 -6.22 -7.62
C LEU A 35 2.15 -7.11 -7.50
N LEU A 36 1.98 -8.41 -7.25
CA LEU A 36 3.10 -9.37 -7.20
C LEU A 36 3.84 -9.50 -8.53
N LYS A 37 3.23 -9.04 -9.63
CA LYS A 37 3.88 -8.95 -10.94
C LYS A 37 4.83 -7.76 -11.06
N CYS A 38 4.85 -6.85 -10.11
CA CYS A 38 5.71 -5.68 -10.05
C CYS A 38 6.60 -5.77 -8.79
N PRO A 39 7.58 -6.70 -8.75
CA PRO A 39 8.31 -7.04 -7.52
C PRO A 39 9.20 -5.92 -6.98
N ASN A 40 9.51 -4.91 -7.80
CA ASN A 40 10.42 -3.81 -7.44
C ASN A 40 9.69 -2.56 -6.91
N ILE A 41 8.39 -2.66 -6.59
CA ILE A 41 7.66 -1.55 -5.97
C ILE A 41 8.25 -1.29 -4.58
N GLU A 42 8.67 -0.05 -4.36
CA GLU A 42 9.19 0.46 -3.09
C GLU A 42 8.19 1.36 -2.36
N GLN A 43 7.36 2.10 -3.11
CA GLN A 43 6.35 3.02 -2.57
C GLN A 43 4.99 2.76 -3.23
N LEU A 44 3.97 2.56 -2.41
CA LEU A 44 2.60 2.28 -2.84
C LEU A 44 1.62 3.22 -2.14
N ASN A 45 0.96 4.08 -2.90
CA ASN A 45 -0.11 4.93 -2.38
C ASN A 45 -1.47 4.33 -2.71
N LEU A 46 -2.18 3.85 -1.69
CA LEU A 46 -3.54 3.33 -1.76
C LEU A 46 -4.52 4.22 -0.98
N SER A 47 -4.14 5.44 -0.62
CA SER A 47 -5.01 6.34 0.15
C SER A 47 -6.34 6.64 -0.56
N SER A 48 -7.38 6.91 0.22
CA SER A 48 -8.73 7.21 -0.29
C SER A 48 -9.29 6.11 -1.21
N ASN A 49 -9.09 4.85 -0.83
CA ASN A 49 -9.69 3.66 -1.44
C ASN A 49 -10.71 2.99 -0.49
N LYS A 50 -11.19 1.79 -0.84
CA LYS A 50 -12.23 1.03 -0.12
C LYS A 50 -11.67 -0.24 0.55
N ILE A 51 -10.43 -0.17 1.04
CA ILE A 51 -9.80 -1.28 1.75
C ILE A 51 -10.35 -1.34 3.17
N GLU A 52 -11.10 -2.40 3.48
CA GLU A 52 -11.87 -2.50 4.73
C GLU A 52 -11.23 -3.39 5.81
N SER A 53 -10.32 -4.29 5.45
CA SER A 53 -9.75 -5.25 6.39
C SER A 53 -8.27 -5.50 6.16
N MET A 54 -7.58 -5.94 7.23
CA MET A 54 -6.16 -6.30 7.18
C MET A 54 -5.90 -7.47 6.23
N ASP A 55 -6.85 -8.39 6.07
CA ASP A 55 -6.71 -9.58 5.22
C ASP A 55 -6.49 -9.21 3.74
N VAL A 56 -7.07 -8.10 3.29
CA VAL A 56 -6.85 -7.56 1.94
C VAL A 56 -5.38 -7.22 1.68
N LEU A 57 -4.63 -6.86 2.73
CA LEU A 57 -3.22 -6.46 2.63
C LEU A 57 -2.25 -7.65 2.59
N MET A 58 -2.69 -8.87 2.92
CA MET A 58 -1.83 -10.06 2.98
C MET A 58 -0.93 -10.28 1.75
N PRO A 59 -1.37 -10.04 0.49
CA PRO A 59 -0.49 -10.19 -0.66
C PRO A 59 0.74 -9.29 -0.61
N LEU A 60 0.64 -8.09 -0.01
CA LEU A 60 1.74 -7.13 0.08
C LEU A 60 2.93 -7.64 0.88
N ALA A 61 2.73 -8.62 1.77
CA ALA A 61 3.81 -9.27 2.52
C ALA A 61 4.86 -9.97 1.63
N LYS A 62 4.53 -10.25 0.36
CA LYS A 62 5.44 -10.87 -0.62
C LYS A 62 6.24 -9.85 -1.42
N LEU A 63 5.95 -8.55 -1.30
CA LEU A 63 6.70 -7.49 -1.99
C LEU A 63 7.91 -7.10 -1.15
N SER A 64 9.03 -7.82 -1.34
CA SER A 64 10.24 -7.65 -0.51
C SER A 64 10.85 -6.25 -0.55
N GLU A 65 10.60 -5.50 -1.63
CA GLU A 65 11.11 -4.14 -1.81
C GLU A 65 10.17 -3.05 -1.27
N LEU A 66 8.93 -3.39 -0.87
CA LEU A 66 7.94 -2.43 -0.44
C LEU A 66 8.33 -1.81 0.91
N LYS A 67 8.69 -0.53 0.91
CA LYS A 67 9.17 0.24 2.07
C LYS A 67 8.14 1.23 2.58
N SER A 68 7.32 1.81 1.71
CA SER A 68 6.33 2.82 2.08
C SER A 68 4.94 2.44 1.55
N LEU A 69 3.94 2.49 2.43
CA LEU A 69 2.54 2.22 2.13
C LEU A 69 1.68 3.34 2.73
N ASP A 70 0.82 3.94 1.91
CA ASP A 70 -0.18 4.90 2.36
C ASP A 70 -1.59 4.29 2.18
N LEU A 71 -2.34 4.20 3.28
CA LEU A 71 -3.72 3.74 3.35
C LEU A 71 -4.62 4.81 3.99
N GLY A 72 -4.15 6.05 4.12
CA GLY A 72 -4.92 7.17 4.65
C GLY A 72 -6.30 7.26 4.01
N ASN A 73 -7.33 7.57 4.78
CA ASN A 73 -8.73 7.58 4.33
C ASN A 73 -9.28 6.24 3.79
N CYS A 74 -8.63 5.10 4.04
CA CYS A 74 -9.25 3.78 3.87
C CYS A 74 -9.94 3.32 5.16
N PRO A 75 -11.09 2.61 5.09
CA PRO A 75 -11.77 2.10 6.29
C PRO A 75 -10.91 1.23 7.21
N VAL A 76 -9.94 0.48 6.66
CA VAL A 76 -9.00 -0.36 7.42
C VAL A 76 -8.23 0.41 8.50
N THR A 77 -8.01 1.71 8.31
CA THR A 77 -7.29 2.57 9.27
C THR A 77 -8.00 2.69 10.62
N ALA A 78 -9.32 2.45 10.67
CA ALA A 78 -10.11 2.42 11.90
C ALA A 78 -9.98 1.07 12.67
N THR A 79 -9.26 0.09 12.13
CA THR A 79 -9.07 -1.22 12.78
C THR A 79 -8.23 -1.07 14.04
N GLU A 80 -8.63 -1.75 15.12
CA GLU A 80 -7.84 -1.77 16.35
C GLU A 80 -6.43 -2.33 16.10
N ASN A 81 -5.41 -1.63 16.62
CA ASN A 81 -3.99 -1.94 16.43
C ASN A 81 -3.56 -1.97 14.96
N TYR A 82 -4.25 -1.23 14.07
CA TYR A 82 -4.00 -1.17 12.64
C TYR A 82 -2.51 -1.06 12.28
N ARG A 83 -1.80 -0.04 12.79
CA ARG A 83 -0.37 0.17 12.49
C ARG A 83 0.47 -1.03 12.90
N LYS A 84 0.33 -1.50 14.13
CA LYS A 84 1.06 -2.65 14.67
C LYS A 84 0.82 -3.91 13.83
N LYS A 85 -0.43 -4.14 13.41
CA LYS A 85 -0.78 -5.28 12.55
C LYS A 85 -0.17 -5.13 11.15
N ALA A 86 -0.16 -3.94 10.57
CA ALA A 86 0.42 -3.68 9.26
C ALA A 86 1.94 -3.93 9.24
N PHE A 87 2.69 -3.36 10.20
CA PHE A 87 4.13 -3.61 10.33
C PHE A 87 4.46 -5.08 10.59
N ALA A 88 3.66 -5.77 11.43
CA ALA A 88 3.85 -7.21 11.66
C ALA A 88 3.54 -8.07 10.43
N MET A 89 2.58 -7.65 9.60
CA MET A 89 2.13 -8.38 8.41
C MET A 89 3.07 -8.18 7.22
N ILE A 90 3.62 -6.98 7.05
CA ILE A 90 4.44 -6.59 5.90
C ILE A 90 5.88 -6.32 6.39
N PRO A 91 6.73 -7.34 6.47
CA PRO A 91 8.03 -7.24 7.16
C PRO A 91 9.05 -6.31 6.46
N SER A 92 8.84 -5.98 5.19
CA SER A 92 9.67 -5.02 4.46
C SER A 92 9.31 -3.56 4.74
N LEU A 93 8.13 -3.31 5.35
CA LEU A 93 7.57 -1.99 5.50
C LEU A 93 8.36 -1.16 6.52
N LYS A 94 8.74 0.05 6.12
CA LYS A 94 9.42 1.03 6.96
C LYS A 94 8.50 2.18 7.35
N TYR A 95 7.65 2.60 6.43
CA TYR A 95 6.74 3.73 6.60
C TYR A 95 5.31 3.32 6.28
N LEU A 96 4.41 3.71 7.16
CA LEU A 96 2.97 3.54 7.02
C LEU A 96 2.31 4.89 7.25
N ASP A 97 1.53 5.36 6.28
CA ASP A 97 0.82 6.64 6.35
C ASP A 97 1.77 7.82 6.68
N GLY A 98 3.00 7.79 6.13
CA GLY A 98 4.03 8.81 6.33
C GLY A 98 4.87 8.69 7.61
N LEU A 99 4.59 7.70 8.46
CA LEU A 99 5.26 7.51 9.75
C LEU A 99 5.87 6.12 9.88
N ASP A 100 7.01 6.01 10.55
CA ASP A 100 7.65 4.74 10.89
C ASP A 100 6.96 4.00 12.07
N GLU A 101 7.51 2.87 12.50
CA GLU A 101 6.97 2.11 13.64
C GLU A 101 7.02 2.89 14.96
N ASN A 102 7.94 3.86 15.09
CA ASN A 102 8.12 4.72 16.26
C ASN A 102 7.35 6.05 16.19
N ASN A 103 6.51 6.23 15.17
CA ASN A 103 5.77 7.47 14.90
C ASN A 103 6.65 8.66 14.49
N GLU A 104 7.81 8.41 13.90
CA GLU A 104 8.67 9.42 13.29
C GLU A 104 8.36 9.58 11.80
N GLU A 105 8.38 10.82 11.29
CA GLU A 105 8.14 11.10 9.87
C GLU A 105 9.24 10.54 8.97
N GLU A 106 8.88 10.19 7.74
CA GLU A 106 9.85 9.87 6.70
C GLU A 106 10.76 11.08 6.45
N VAL A 107 11.99 11.03 7.00
CA VAL A 107 12.98 12.09 6.80
C VAL A 107 13.54 11.95 5.38
N PHE A 108 12.92 12.66 4.43
CA PHE A 108 13.44 12.82 3.08
C PHE A 108 14.77 13.57 3.12
N TRP A 109 15.88 12.85 3.18
CA TRP A 109 17.14 13.37 2.66
C TRP A 109 17.16 13.08 1.17
N GLY A 110 16.82 14.10 0.37
CA GLY A 110 16.93 14.07 -1.09
C GLY A 110 18.37 13.93 -1.57
#